data_AF-A0A087UKT1-F1
#
_entry.id   AF-A0A087UKT1-F1
#
_cell.length_a   1.000
_cell.length_b   1.000
_cell.length_c   1.000
_cell.angle_alpha   90.00
_cell.angle_beta   90.00
_cell.angle_gamma   90.00
#
_symmetry.space_group_name_H-M   'P 1'
#
loop_
_entity.id
_entity.type
_entity.pdbx_description
1 polymer ?
#
loop_
_entity_poly.entity_id
_entity_poly.type
_entity_poly.pdbx_seq_one_letter_code
_entity_poly.pdbx_strand_id
1 'polypeptide(L)'
;MRLVVPASYLDSTCDEKDIHKFIEEQQAVQENIDKLWISIKQELSKLDTNVNISVATDSLGHKHEPNIHEGVRLPKLNLPTFSGYIHDWLSFRDLFVASIHNNNKLSESQKLSYLKVSLHGEASRIVQSIPLCDSNYT
;
A
#
# COMPACT_ATOMS: atom_id res chain seq x y z
N MET A 1 47.88 1.27 2.04
CA MET A 1 47.32 0.46 0.94
C MET A 1 45.87 0.92 0.74
N ARG A 2 45.62 1.84 -0.20
CA ARG A 2 44.27 2.31 -0.52
C ARG A 2 43.69 1.36 -1.56
N LEU A 3 42.60 0.68 -1.21
CA LEU A 3 41.85 -0.15 -2.16
C LEU A 3 41.14 0.80 -3.14
N VAL A 4 41.63 0.88 -4.36
CA VAL A 4 40.93 1.51 -5.48
C VAL A 4 39.99 0.45 -6.03
N VAL A 5 38.70 0.59 -5.76
CA VAL A 5 37.67 -0.27 -6.34
C VAL A 5 37.49 0.15 -7.81
N PRO A 6 37.63 -0.75 -8.79
CA PRO A 6 37.45 -0.41 -10.20
C PRO A 6 36.03 0.07 -10.48
N ALA A 7 35.89 1.14 -11.27
CA ALA A 7 34.61 1.72 -11.68
C ALA A 7 33.77 0.82 -12.62
N SER A 8 34.17 -0.43 -12.83
CA SER A 8 33.48 -1.39 -13.70
C SER A 8 32.34 -2.16 -13.02
N TYR A 9 31.95 -1.75 -11.80
CA TYR A 9 30.85 -2.39 -11.04
C TYR A 9 29.61 -1.49 -10.87
N LEU A 10 29.53 -0.40 -11.63
CA LEU A 10 28.38 0.51 -11.67
C LEU A 10 27.81 0.61 -13.08
N ASP A 11 27.60 -0.52 -13.75
CA ASP A 11 26.80 -0.58 -14.98
C ASP A 11 25.89 -1.81 -14.97
N SER A 12 24.97 -1.81 -14.00
CA SER A 12 23.74 -2.58 -14.11
C SER A 12 22.58 -1.58 -14.00
N THR A 13 22.65 -0.52 -14.80
CA THR A 13 21.48 0.31 -15.04
C THR A 13 20.59 -0.46 -16.00
N CYS A 14 19.55 -1.06 -15.45
CA CYS A 14 18.45 -1.69 -16.17
C CYS A 14 18.07 -0.81 -17.38
N ASP A 15 18.25 -1.32 -18.60
CA ASP A 15 17.99 -0.56 -19.81
C ASP A 15 16.53 -0.08 -19.82
N GLU A 16 16.27 1.16 -20.27
CA GLU A 16 14.91 1.73 -20.32
C GLU A 16 13.92 0.82 -21.08
N LYS A 17 14.42 0.07 -22.07
CA LYS A 17 13.67 -0.93 -22.84
C LYS A 17 13.27 -2.15 -22.01
N ASP A 18 14.11 -2.58 -21.07
CA ASP A 18 13.80 -3.70 -20.17
C ASP A 18 12.73 -3.30 -19.16
N ILE A 19 12.76 -2.04 -18.71
CA ILE A 19 11.72 -1.46 -17.85
C ILE A 19 10.38 -1.40 -18.60
N HIS A 20 10.37 -0.91 -19.85
CA HIS A 20 9.15 -0.85 -20.66
C HIS A 20 8.58 -2.24 -20.97
N LYS A 21 9.45 -3.21 -21.30
CA LYS A 21 9.04 -4.60 -21.53
C LYS A 21 8.42 -5.21 -20.27
N PHE A 22 9.04 -4.99 -19.11
CA PHE A 22 8.50 -5.45 -17.84
C PHE A 22 7.14 -4.81 -17.54
N ILE A 23 6.98 -3.49 -17.77
CA ILE A 23 5.70 -2.80 -17.59
C ILE A 23 4.62 -3.38 -18.51
N GLU A 24 4.93 -3.62 -19.77
CA GLU A 24 3.99 -4.20 -20.75
C GLU A 24 3.58 -5.63 -20.36
N GLU A 25 4.54 -6.46 -19.94
CA GLU A 25 4.28 -7.80 -19.41
C GLU A 25 3.37 -7.76 -18.17
N GLN A 26 3.61 -6.84 -17.24
CA GLN A 26 2.74 -6.66 -16.05
C GLN A 26 1.35 -6.15 -16.43
N GLN A 27 1.23 -5.25 -17.41
CA GLN A 27 -0.05 -4.73 -17.87
C GLN A 27 -0.90 -5.81 -18.54
N ALA A 28 -0.28 -6.70 -19.33
CA ALA A 28 -0.96 -7.85 -19.92
C ALA A 28 -1.49 -8.84 -18.85
N VAL A 29 -0.74 -9.05 -17.77
CA VAL A 29 -1.20 -9.85 -16.63
C VAL A 29 -2.38 -9.16 -15.93
N GLN A 30 -2.33 -7.84 -15.76
CA GLN A 30 -3.41 -7.06 -15.15
C GLN A 30 -4.72 -7.15 -15.95
N GLU A 31 -4.66 -7.09 -17.29
CA GLU A 31 -5.86 -7.25 -18.12
C GLU A 31 -6.53 -8.62 -17.93
N ASN A 32 -5.74 -9.67 -17.74
CA ASN A 32 -6.27 -11.01 -17.48
C ASN A 32 -6.96 -11.09 -16.11
N ILE A 33 -6.40 -10.42 -15.10
CA ILE A 33 -7.02 -10.30 -13.77
C ILE A 33 -8.33 -9.52 -13.86
N ASP A 34 -8.35 -8.40 -14.57
CA ASP A 34 -9.55 -7.56 -14.71
C ASP A 34 -10.67 -8.31 -15.43
N LYS A 35 -10.34 -9.06 -16.49
CA LYS A 35 -11.29 -9.96 -17.18
C LYS A 35 -11.87 -10.99 -16.22
N LEU A 36 -11.02 -11.65 -15.42
CA LEU A 36 -11.46 -12.67 -14.46
C LEU A 36 -12.36 -12.06 -13.37
N TRP A 37 -12.01 -10.88 -12.86
CA TRP A 37 -12.80 -10.14 -11.87
C TRP A 37 -14.19 -9.77 -12.40
N ILE A 38 -14.27 -9.31 -13.66
CA ILE A 38 -15.54 -9.02 -14.32
C ILE A 38 -16.39 -10.28 -14.44
N SER A 39 -15.81 -11.41 -14.86
CA SER A 39 -16.52 -12.69 -14.95
C SER A 39 -17.07 -13.15 -13.60
N ILE A 40 -16.28 -13.03 -12.52
CA ILE A 40 -16.73 -13.38 -11.17
C ILE A 40 -17.89 -12.50 -10.71
N LYS A 41 -17.80 -11.17 -10.91
CA LYS A 41 -18.88 -10.25 -10.57
C LYS A 41 -20.17 -10.57 -11.31
N GLN A 42 -20.06 -10.91 -12.60
CA GLN A 42 -21.21 -11.32 -13.39
C GLN A 42 -21.84 -12.60 -12.84
N GLU A 43 -21.04 -13.58 -12.44
CA GLU A 43 -21.55 -14.82 -11.84
C GLU A 43 -22.23 -14.58 -10.48
N LEU A 44 -21.64 -13.71 -9.63
CA LEU A 44 -22.22 -13.34 -8.33
C LEU A 44 -23.55 -12.57 -8.48
N SER A 45 -23.68 -11.70 -9.48
CA SER A 45 -24.92 -10.96 -9.74
C SER A 45 -26.13 -11.86 -10.08
N LYS A 46 -25.88 -13.08 -10.58
CA LYS A 46 -26.93 -14.06 -10.87
C LYS A 46 -27.55 -14.65 -9.60
N LEU A 47 -26.91 -14.48 -8.44
CA LEU A 47 -27.31 -15.09 -7.17
C LEU A 47 -28.13 -14.15 -6.25
N ASP A 48 -28.17 -12.83 -6.50
CA ASP A 48 -28.73 -11.82 -5.58
C ASP A 48 -30.21 -11.45 -5.80
N THR A 49 -31.03 -12.28 -6.44
CA THR A 49 -32.43 -11.93 -6.77
C THR A 49 -33.49 -12.17 -5.70
N ASN A 50 -33.14 -12.41 -4.42
CA ASN A 50 -34.17 -12.49 -3.36
C ASN A 50 -33.68 -11.99 -1.99
N VAL A 51 -33.62 -10.67 -1.82
CA VAL A 51 -33.70 -10.02 -0.49
C VAL A 51 -34.64 -8.82 -0.58
N ASN A 52 -35.89 -9.01 -0.18
CA ASN A 52 -36.84 -7.92 0.02
C ASN A 52 -36.85 -7.58 1.52
N ILE A 53 -36.15 -6.51 1.91
CA ILE A 53 -36.20 -5.97 3.27
C ILE A 53 -36.87 -4.60 3.19
N SER A 54 -38.15 -4.58 3.52
CA SER A 54 -38.93 -3.38 3.81
C SER A 54 -38.58 -2.88 5.21
N VAL A 55 -37.81 -1.79 5.31
CA VAL A 55 -37.55 -1.12 6.58
C VAL A 55 -38.44 0.11 6.68
N ALA A 56 -39.37 0.07 7.64
CA ALA A 56 -40.23 1.20 8.00
C ALA A 56 -39.41 2.30 8.67
N THR A 57 -39.70 3.54 8.28
CA THR A 57 -39.24 4.77 8.94
C THR A 57 -40.01 4.98 10.24
N ASP A 58 -39.32 5.26 11.34
CA ASP A 58 -39.94 6.01 12.44
C ASP A 58 -38.95 7.06 12.97
N SER A 59 -39.51 8.24 13.25
CA SER A 59 -38.80 9.45 13.65
C SER A 59 -39.01 9.73 15.14
N LEU A 60 -38.13 10.59 15.68
CA LEU A 60 -38.29 11.46 16.86
C LEU A 60 -37.61 11.03 18.17
N GLY A 61 -36.42 11.61 18.37
CA GLY A 61 -36.12 12.44 19.54
C GLY A 61 -35.56 11.75 20.79
N HIS A 62 -34.38 12.19 21.27
CA HIS A 62 -34.17 12.65 22.66
C HIS A 62 -32.74 13.20 22.89
N LYS A 63 -32.73 14.47 23.34
CA LYS A 63 -31.92 15.15 24.37
C LYS A 63 -30.41 14.87 24.52
N HIS A 64 -29.67 15.98 24.58
CA HIS A 64 -28.27 16.13 24.99
C HIS A 64 -27.89 15.29 26.23
N GLU A 65 -26.82 14.52 26.08
CA GLU A 65 -26.05 13.90 27.17
C GLU A 65 -24.55 14.22 26.96
N PRO A 66 -23.78 14.58 28.01
CA PRO A 66 -22.40 14.99 27.85
C PRO A 66 -21.48 13.79 27.60
N ASN A 67 -20.76 13.89 26.49
CA ASN A 67 -19.40 13.39 26.24
C ASN A 67 -18.86 12.31 27.20
N ILE A 68 -19.22 11.06 26.94
CA ILE A 68 -18.32 9.94 27.21
C ILE A 68 -17.91 9.41 25.84
N HIS A 69 -16.78 9.90 25.33
CA HIS A 69 -16.04 9.13 24.35
C HIS A 69 -15.57 7.86 25.07
N GLU A 70 -16.42 6.84 25.09
CA GLU A 70 -15.96 5.46 25.18
C GLU A 70 -15.08 5.28 23.95
N GLY A 71 -13.80 5.61 24.13
CA GLY A 71 -12.78 5.38 23.14
C GLY A 71 -12.76 3.89 22.92
N VAL A 72 -13.45 3.44 21.87
CA VAL A 72 -13.19 2.15 21.22
C VAL A 72 -11.68 2.06 21.19
N ARG A 73 -11.13 1.18 22.04
CA ARG A 73 -9.70 0.93 22.08
C ARG A 73 -9.40 0.18 20.79
N LEU A 74 -9.20 0.97 19.74
CA LEU A 74 -8.80 0.47 18.44
C LEU A 74 -7.55 -0.39 18.68
N PRO A 75 -7.51 -1.62 18.13
CA PRO A 75 -6.31 -2.41 18.11
C PRO A 75 -5.15 -1.52 17.66
N LYS A 76 -4.03 -1.56 18.37
CA LYS A 76 -2.84 -0.81 17.96
C LYS A 76 -2.57 -1.12 16.50
N LEU A 77 -2.64 -0.11 15.65
CA LEU A 77 -2.41 -0.25 14.22
C LEU A 77 -0.96 -0.74 14.07
N ASN A 78 -0.78 -2.00 13.68
CA ASN A 78 0.53 -2.50 13.32
C ASN A 78 0.96 -1.85 12.01
N LEU A 79 2.25 -1.55 11.89
CA LEU A 79 2.79 -1.03 10.64
C LEU A 79 2.50 -2.01 9.50
N PRO A 80 2.05 -1.51 8.33
CA PRO A 80 1.88 -2.37 7.17
C PRO A 80 3.23 -2.98 6.81
N THR A 81 3.23 -4.23 6.37
CA THR A 81 4.45 -4.92 5.93
C THR A 81 4.33 -5.23 4.44
N PHE A 82 5.45 -5.16 3.74
CA PHE A 82 5.52 -5.46 2.32
C PHE A 82 6.69 -6.40 2.05
N SER A 83 6.37 -7.58 1.51
CA SER A 83 7.36 -8.63 1.22
C SER A 83 8.02 -8.50 -0.16
N GLY A 84 7.55 -7.55 -1.00
CA GLY A 84 8.03 -7.37 -2.37
C GLY A 84 7.11 -7.94 -3.46
N TYR A 85 5.98 -8.56 -3.10
CA TYR A 85 5.03 -9.08 -4.09
C TYR A 85 4.16 -7.97 -4.68
N ILE A 86 4.18 -7.83 -6.01
CA ILE A 86 3.48 -6.75 -6.70
C ILE A 86 1.96 -6.74 -6.44
N HIS A 87 1.34 -7.92 -6.24
CA HIS A 87 -0.10 -8.01 -5.94
C HIS A 87 -0.49 -7.36 -4.60
N ASP A 88 0.44 -7.28 -3.64
CA ASP A 88 0.20 -6.66 -2.33
C ASP A 88 0.56 -5.17 -2.32
N TRP A 89 1.18 -4.66 -3.39
CA TRP A 89 1.71 -3.29 -3.44
C TRP A 89 0.61 -2.24 -3.27
N LEU A 90 -0.52 -2.39 -3.96
CA LEU A 90 -1.62 -1.43 -3.88
C LEU A 90 -2.18 -1.32 -2.47
N SER A 91 -2.45 -2.47 -1.84
CA SER A 91 -2.96 -2.53 -0.46
C SER A 91 -1.94 -1.99 0.54
N PHE A 92 -0.66 -2.32 0.38
CA PHE A 92 0.41 -1.78 1.21
C PHE A 92 0.50 -0.26 1.08
N ARG A 93 0.56 0.26 -0.15
CA ARG A 93 0.69 1.69 -0.44
C ARG A 93 -0.46 2.47 0.17
N ASP A 94 -1.70 2.03 -0.06
CA ASP A 94 -2.86 2.76 0.43
C ASP A 94 -2.88 2.82 1.97
N LEU A 95 -2.53 1.71 2.63
CA LEU A 95 -2.42 1.65 4.08
C LEU A 95 -1.24 2.48 4.63
N PHE A 96 -0.08 2.44 3.96
CA PHE A 96 1.10 3.25 4.33
C PHE A 96 0.84 4.74 4.14
N VAL A 97 0.13 5.11 3.08
CA VAL A 97 -0.23 6.51 2.80
C VAL A 97 -1.16 7.05 3.88
N ALA A 98 -2.22 6.30 4.20
CA ALA A 98 -3.19 6.69 5.21
C ALA A 98 -2.59 6.76 6.63
N SER A 99 -1.63 5.90 6.94
CA SER A 99 -1.07 5.79 8.31
C SER A 99 0.19 6.62 8.55
N ILE A 100 1.10 6.70 7.57
CA ILE A 100 2.44 7.29 7.72
C ILE A 100 2.63 8.51 6.82
N HIS A 101 2.34 8.41 5.52
CA HIS A 101 2.65 9.48 4.56
C HIS A 101 1.88 10.78 4.88
N ASN A 102 0.58 10.66 5.14
CA ASN A 102 -0.32 11.78 5.46
C ASN A 102 -0.16 12.28 6.90
N ASN A 103 0.72 11.66 7.70
CA ASN A 103 0.93 12.06 9.08
C ASN A 103 1.94 13.22 9.17
N ASN A 104 1.41 14.44 9.26
CA ASN A 104 2.20 15.67 9.36
C ASN A 104 3.01 15.81 10.67
N LYS A 105 2.86 14.89 11.62
CA LYS A 105 3.66 14.87 12.85
C LYS A 105 5.00 14.17 12.68
N LEU A 106 5.21 13.48 11.56
CA LEU A 106 6.43 12.76 11.24
C LEU A 106 7.26 13.58 10.25
N SER A 107 8.58 13.68 10.49
CA SER A 107 9.50 14.22 9.49
C SER A 107 9.66 13.26 8.30
N GLU A 108 10.12 13.77 7.18
CA GLU A 108 10.33 13.00 5.95
C GLU A 108 11.33 11.84 6.20
N SER A 109 12.42 12.08 6.94
CA SER A 109 13.36 11.04 7.41
C SER A 109 12.71 9.99 8.31
N GLN A 110 11.77 10.37 9.17
CA GLN A 110 11.03 9.42 10.01
C GLN A 110 10.12 8.56 9.15
N LYS A 111 9.41 9.15 8.18
CA LYS A 111 8.57 8.42 7.23
C LYS A 111 9.41 7.44 6.38
N LEU A 112 10.60 7.82 5.95
CA LEU A 112 11.54 6.93 5.27
C LEU A 112 12.01 5.79 6.18
N SER A 113 12.29 6.07 7.45
CA SER A 113 12.62 5.05 8.43
C SER A 113 11.49 4.03 8.59
N TYR A 114 10.24 4.49 8.69
CA TYR A 114 9.06 3.62 8.72
C TYR A 114 8.93 2.80 7.45
N LEU A 115 9.16 3.40 6.28
CA LEU A 115 9.17 2.68 5.01
C LEU A 115 10.20 1.54 5.05
N LYS A 116 11.45 1.81 5.43
CA LYS A 116 12.51 0.78 5.48
C LYS A 116 12.18 -0.37 6.45
N VAL A 117 11.52 -0.09 7.58
CA VAL A 117 11.10 -1.12 8.56
C VAL A 117 9.89 -1.93 8.07
N SER A 118 8.99 -1.29 7.31
CA SER A 118 7.84 -1.95 6.69
C SER A 118 8.22 -2.89 5.55
N LEU A 119 9.37 -2.68 4.92
CA LEU A 119 9.86 -3.48 3.80
C LEU A 119 10.65 -4.72 4.27
N HIS A 120 10.28 -5.87 3.72
CA HIS A 120 10.89 -7.17 4.01
C HIS A 120 11.38 -7.83 2.72
N GLY A 121 12.22 -8.86 2.85
CA GLY A 121 12.68 -9.66 1.71
C GLY A 121 13.40 -8.81 0.65
N GLU A 122 12.99 -8.98 -0.60
CA GLU A 122 13.62 -8.32 -1.75
C GLU A 122 13.37 -6.80 -1.75
N ALA A 123 12.17 -6.36 -1.35
CA ALA A 123 11.86 -4.93 -1.27
C ALA A 123 12.78 -4.19 -0.28
N SER A 124 13.13 -4.84 0.84
CA SER A 124 14.06 -4.29 1.84
C SER A 124 15.47 -4.10 1.28
N ARG A 125 15.95 -5.05 0.45
CA ARG A 125 17.29 -4.99 -0.16
C ARG A 125 17.45 -3.79 -1.08
N ILE A 126 16.42 -3.49 -1.87
CA ILE A 126 16.43 -2.38 -2.82
C ILE A 126 16.58 -1.03 -2.10
N VAL A 127 15.84 -0.85 -1.00
CA VAL A 127 15.85 0.43 -0.26
C VAL A 127 16.97 0.56 0.77
N GLN A 128 17.71 -0.51 1.03
CA GLN A 128 18.70 -0.56 2.11
C GLN A 128 19.79 0.51 1.93
N SER A 129 20.24 0.72 0.69
CA SER A 129 21.30 1.65 0.32
C SER A 129 20.89 3.12 0.43
N ILE A 130 19.59 3.43 0.54
CA ILE A 130 19.09 4.81 0.62
C ILE A 130 19.37 5.39 2.01
N PRO A 131 20.16 6.49 2.12
CA PRO A 131 20.40 7.15 3.40
C PRO A 131 19.12 7.71 4.02
N LEU A 132 19.01 7.65 5.35
CA LEU A 132 17.93 8.29 6.10
C LEU A 132 18.17 9.80 6.18
N CYS A 133 17.67 10.55 5.20
CA CYS A 133 17.62 12.01 5.24
C CYS A 133 16.29 12.50 4.67
N ASP A 134 15.87 13.70 5.08
CA ASP A 134 14.59 14.28 4.64
C ASP A 134 14.54 14.43 3.11
N SER A 135 15.68 14.74 2.48
CA SER A 135 15.81 14.88 1.03
C SER A 135 15.54 13.59 0.24
N ASN A 136 15.56 12.41 0.88
CA ASN A 136 15.40 11.12 0.22
C ASN A 136 13.98 10.54 0.30
N TYR A 137 13.00 11.34 0.73
CA TYR A 137 11.60 10.92 0.85
C TYR A 137 10.61 11.84 0.10
N THR A 138 11.04 13.05 -0.26
CA THR A 138 10.27 14.04 -1.04
C THR A 138 10.33 13.77 -2.55
#